data_AF-A0A090MRJ4-F1
#
_entry.id   AF-A0A090MRJ4-F1
#
_cell.length_a   1.000
_cell.length_b   1.000
_cell.length_c   1.000
_cell.angle_alpha   90.00
_cell.angle_beta   90.00
_cell.angle_gamma   90.00
#
_symmetry.space_group_name_H-M   'P 1'
#
loop_
_entity.id
_entity.type
_entity.pdbx_description
1 polymer ?
#
loop_
_entity_poly.entity_id
_entity_poly.type
_entity_poly.pdbx_seq_one_letter_code
_entity_poly.pdbx_strand_id
1 'polypeptide(L)' 'MEEGDIIRISIPNRTVNVAVDDAELDRRRKAMDARGNEAWRPAPRKRRVTTALKAYAALTTSAALGAVRRVRD' A
#
# COMPACT_ATOMS: atom_id res chain seq x y z
N MET A 1 4.43 -7.62 -3.58
CA MET A 1 4.98 -7.39 -4.92
C MET A 1 6.45 -7.12 -4.75
N GLU A 2 7.25 -7.59 -5.68
CA GLU A 2 8.70 -7.52 -5.66
C GLU A 2 9.20 -6.97 -7.00
N GLU A 3 10.43 -6.47 -7.02
CA GLU A 3 11.05 -5.96 -8.24
C GLU A 3 11.13 -7.07 -9.30
N GLY A 4 10.75 -6.75 -10.54
CA GLY A 4 10.72 -7.71 -11.64
C GLY A 4 9.40 -8.48 -11.80
N ASP A 5 8.43 -8.35 -10.88
CA ASP A 5 7.09 -8.90 -11.09
C ASP A 5 6.42 -8.27 -12.34
N ILE A 6 5.86 -9.10 -13.21
CA ILE A 6 5.13 -8.60 -14.39
C ILE A 6 3.77 -8.04 -13.95
N ILE A 7 3.44 -6.82 -14.39
CA ILE A 7 2.12 -6.21 -14.18
C ILE A 7 1.33 -6.27 -15.50
N ARG A 8 0.17 -6.92 -15.47
CA ARG A 8 -0.79 -6.97 -16.57
C ARG A 8 -1.82 -5.86 -16.40
N ILE A 9 -1.79 -4.88 -17.30
CA ILE A 9 -2.77 -3.80 -17.37
C ILE A 9 -3.64 -4.03 -18.60
N SER A 10 -4.93 -4.26 -18.41
CA SER A 10 -5.89 -4.36 -19.49
C SER A 10 -6.86 -3.18 -19.42
N ILE A 11 -6.71 -2.26 -20.38
CA ILE A 11 -7.61 -1.12 -20.53
C ILE A 11 -9.02 -1.56 -20.92
N PRO A 12 -9.22 -2.47 -21.90
CA PRO A 12 -10.57 -2.91 -22.28
C PRO A 12 -11.32 -3.58 -21.12
N ASN A 13 -10.62 -4.39 -20.32
CA ASN A 13 -11.22 -5.13 -19.21
C ASN A 13 -11.19 -4.33 -17.89
N ARG A 14 -10.59 -3.14 -17.86
CA ARG A 14 -10.42 -2.30 -16.66
C ARG A 14 -9.77 -3.03 -15.49
N THR A 15 -8.73 -3.80 -15.76
CA THR A 15 -8.01 -4.59 -14.74
C THR A 15 -6.54 -4.22 -14.68
N VAL A 16 -5.99 -4.31 -13.47
CA VAL A 16 -4.56 -4.24 -13.18
C VAL A 16 -4.24 -5.40 -12.25
N ASN A 17 -3.48 -6.37 -12.73
CA ASN A 17 -3.13 -7.58 -12.00
C ASN A 17 -1.62 -7.79 -11.99
N VAL A 18 -1.10 -8.28 -10.87
CA VAL A 18 0.26 -8.82 -10.83
C VAL A 18 0.24 -10.24 -11.37
N ALA A 19 1.17 -10.57 -12.26
CA ALA A 19 1.27 -11.86 -12.94
C ALA A 19 2.01 -12.89 -12.08
N VAL A 20 1.59 -13.05 -10.84
CA VAL A 20 2.16 -13.97 -9.84
C VAL A 20 1.02 -14.83 -9.34
N ASP A 21 1.29 -16.11 -9.08
CA ASP A 21 0.27 -17.02 -8.56
C ASP A 21 -0.12 -16.68 -7.11
N ASP A 22 -1.31 -17.10 -6.71
CA ASP A 22 -1.85 -16.79 -5.38
C ASP A 22 -1.02 -17.42 -4.25
N ALA A 23 -0.44 -18.60 -4.49
CA ALA A 23 0.38 -19.30 -3.50
C ALA A 23 1.66 -18.53 -3.15
N GLU A 24 2.30 -17.92 -4.15
CA GLU A 24 3.46 -17.08 -4.02
C GLU A 24 3.11 -15.75 -3.37
N LEU A 25 1.98 -15.14 -3.74
CA LEU A 25 1.47 -13.95 -3.06
C LEU A 25 1.22 -14.21 -1.57
N ASP A 26 0.64 -15.36 -1.23
CA ASP A 26 0.42 -15.78 0.16
C ASP A 26 1.73 -16.08 0.89
N ARG A 27 2.69 -16.73 0.23
CA ARG A 27 4.03 -16.96 0.78
C ARG A 27 4.71 -15.64 1.11
N ARG A 28 4.69 -14.68 0.19
CA ARG A 28 5.27 -13.33 0.36
C ARG A 28 4.57 -12.57 1.48
N ARG A 29 3.24 -12.67 1.58
CA ARG A 29 2.48 -12.06 2.68
C ARG A 29 2.90 -12.62 4.03
N LYS A 30 2.97 -13.95 4.17
CA LYS A 30 3.44 -14.61 5.41
C LYS A 30 4.88 -14.23 5.76
N ALA A 31 5.78 -14.20 4.77
CA ALA A 31 7.16 -13.76 4.98
C ALA A 31 7.24 -12.30 5.44
N MET A 32 6.36 -11.44 4.92
CA MET A 32 6.28 -10.04 5.31
C MET A 32 5.70 -9.88 6.72
N ASP A 33 4.63 -10.60 7.05
CA ASP A 33 4.03 -10.59 8.39
C ASP A 33 5.01 -11.11 9.46
N ALA A 34 5.85 -12.09 9.12
CA ALA A 34 6.89 -12.62 10.00
C ALA A 34 7.96 -11.58 10.42
N ARG A 35 8.06 -10.44 9.72
CA ARG A 35 8.96 -9.33 10.10
C ARG A 35 8.44 -8.49 11.28
N GLY A 36 7.25 -8.81 11.82
CA GLY A 36 6.74 -8.23 13.06
C GLY A 36 6.63 -6.70 13.02
N ASN A 37 7.28 -6.01 13.97
CA ASN A 37 7.23 -4.54 14.09
C ASN A 37 7.85 -3.77 12.91
N GLU A 38 8.59 -4.47 12.05
CA GLU A 38 9.13 -3.91 10.81
C GLU A 38 8.24 -4.18 9.60
N ALA A 39 7.18 -4.99 9.79
CA ALA A 39 6.33 -5.40 8.70
C ALA A 39 5.51 -4.23 8.12
N TRP A 40 5.42 -4.16 6.80
CA TRP A 40 4.62 -3.15 6.07
C TRP A 40 5.00 -1.69 6.37
N ARG A 41 6.19 -1.47 6.93
CA ARG A 41 6.70 -0.12 7.20
C ARG A 41 7.57 0.37 6.06
N PRO A 42 7.50 1.67 5.73
CA PRO A 42 8.40 2.23 4.74
C PRO A 42 9.84 2.13 5.23
N ALA A 43 10.77 1.86 4.31
CA ALA A 43 12.19 1.89 4.61
C ALA A 43 12.62 3.29 5.11
N PRO A 44 13.69 3.38 5.94
CA PRO A 44 14.22 4.65 6.41
C PRO A 44 14.55 5.59 5.25
N ARG A 45 13.99 6.81 5.28
CA ARG A 45 14.24 7.83 4.26
C ARG A 45 14.28 9.22 4.88
N LYS A 46 15.18 10.08 4.41
CA LYS A 46 15.30 11.46 4.89
C LYS A 46 14.24 12.34 4.22
N ARG A 47 13.05 12.44 4.85
CA ARG A 47 11.96 13.33 4.41
C ARG A 47 11.44 14.16 5.59
N ARG A 48 11.22 15.45 5.39
CA ARG A 48 10.51 16.29 6.36
C ARG A 48 9.02 15.97 6.34
N VAL A 49 8.47 15.50 7.47
CA VAL A 49 7.03 15.27 7.65
C VAL A 49 6.49 16.31 8.62
N THR A 50 5.80 17.31 8.08
CA THR A 50 5.22 18.41 8.87
C THR A 50 4.05 17.92 9.70
N THR A 51 3.66 18.68 10.73
CA THR A 51 2.48 18.38 11.55
C THR A 51 1.21 18.30 10.70
N ALA A 52 1.04 19.18 9.71
CA ALA A 52 -0.08 19.14 8.78
C ALA A 52 -0.14 17.81 7.99
N LEU A 53 1.01 17.29 7.52
CA LEU A 53 1.07 16.01 6.82
C LEU A 53 0.78 14.81 7.74
N LYS A 54 1.20 14.88 9.01
CA LYS A 54 0.85 13.84 10.01
C LYS A 54 -0.67 13.83 10.26
N ALA A 55 -1.27 15.00 10.45
CA ALA A 55 -2.72 15.13 10.64
C ALA A 55 -3.50 14.64 9.43
N TYR A 56 -3.06 14.99 8.20
CA TYR A 56 -3.69 14.50 6.99
C TYR A 56 -3.66 12.97 6.90
N ALA A 57 -2.49 12.35 7.11
CA ALA A 57 -2.34 10.90 7.06
C ALA A 57 -3.19 10.16 8.11
N ALA A 58 -3.44 10.79 9.28
CA ALA A 58 -4.27 10.20 10.33
C ALA A 58 -5.78 10.28 10.05
N LEU A 59 -6.22 11.21 9.22
CA LEU A 59 -7.64 11.53 9.03
C LEU A 59 -8.17 11.20 7.63
N THR A 60 -7.29 11.08 6.62
CA THR A 60 -7.70 10.84 5.24
C THR A 60 -8.26 9.44 5.05
N THR A 61 -9.34 9.32 4.28
CA THR A 61 -9.92 8.03 3.88
C THR A 61 -9.27 7.49 2.61
N SER A 62 -9.64 6.28 2.20
CA SER A 62 -9.23 5.71 0.91
C SER A 62 -9.48 6.67 -0.25
N ALA A 63 -8.58 6.68 -1.24
CA ALA A 63 -8.74 7.45 -2.47
C ALA A 63 -9.97 7.00 -3.29
N ALA A 64 -10.38 5.73 -3.17
CA ALA A 64 -11.61 5.23 -3.76
C ALA A 64 -12.88 5.93 -3.20
N LEU A 65 -12.77 6.53 -2.01
CA LEU A 65 -13.80 7.33 -1.36
C LEU A 65 -13.55 8.85 -1.51
N GLY A 66 -12.63 9.26 -2.38
CA GLY A 66 -12.29 10.66 -2.63
C GLY A 66 -11.25 11.28 -1.69
N ALA A 67 -10.56 10.47 -0.87
CA ALA A 67 -9.50 10.92 0.04
C ALA A 67 -9.92 12.04 1.03
N VAL A 68 -11.21 12.08 1.38
CA VAL A 68 -11.75 13.06 2.32
C VAL A 68 -11.20 12.86 3.73
N ARG A 69 -11.23 13.89 4.55
CA ARG A 69 -10.84 13.80 5.97
C ARG A 69 -12.07 13.42 6.79
N ARG A 70 -11.99 12.31 7.53
CA ARG A 70 -13.01 11.94 8.52
C ARG A 70 -12.58 12.47 9.88
N VAL A 71 -13.24 13.55 10.33
CA VAL A 71 -13.11 14.11 11.67
C VAL A 71 -14.31 13.65 12.47
N ARG A 72 -14.13 13.28 13.74
CA ARG A 72 -15.26 12.97 14.63
C ARG A 72 -15.88 14.29 15.09
N ASP A 73 -17.21 14.32 15.20
CA ASP A 73 -17.93 15.44 15.81
C ASP A 73 -17.54 15.63 17.28
#